data_AF-A0A365P3J9-F1
#
_entry.id   AF-A0A365P3J9-F1
#
_cell.length_a   1.000
_cell.length_b   1.000
_cell.length_c   1.000
_cell.angle_alpha   90.00
_cell.angle_beta   90.00
_cell.angle_gamma   90.00
#
_symmetry.space_group_name_H-M   'P 1'
#
loop_
_entity.id
_entity.type
_entity.pdbx_description
1 polymer ?
#
loop_
_entity_poly.entity_id
_entity_poly.type
_entity_poly.pdbx_seq_one_letter_code
_entity_poly.pdbx_strand_id
1 'polypeptide(L)'
;MSTPEPLRAATVVELTHAVVMAALDGDRRARRVSIGHRAGIVTPHTDPDGDLDADDLAAQVWALANNLAADDGTYAEGIFTSGGRTYTVPYVPTLG
;
A
#
# COMPACT_ATOMS: atom_id res chain seq x y z
N MET A 1 -5.37 -18.21 -13.63
CA MET A 1 -4.64 -16.92 -13.53
C MET A 1 -3.40 -17.14 -12.68
N SER A 2 -2.25 -16.65 -13.10
CA SER A 2 -1.02 -16.69 -12.29
C SER A 2 -1.07 -15.63 -11.18
N THR A 3 -0.57 -15.98 -10.00
CA THR A 3 -0.37 -15.03 -8.90
C THR A 3 0.58 -13.91 -9.35
N PRO A 4 0.32 -12.64 -9.00
CA PRO A 4 1.27 -11.55 -9.28
C PRO A 4 2.65 -11.85 -8.67
N GLU A 5 3.70 -11.40 -9.34
CA GLU A 5 5.05 -11.55 -8.80
C GLU A 5 5.19 -10.76 -7.48
N PRO A 6 5.78 -11.35 -6.42
CA PRO A 6 5.99 -10.64 -5.17
C PRO A 6 6.96 -9.46 -5.33
N LEU A 7 6.61 -8.29 -4.79
CA LEU A 7 7.53 -7.14 -4.75
C LEU A 7 8.36 -7.14 -3.46
N ARG A 8 9.62 -6.72 -3.57
CA ARG A 8 10.55 -6.64 -2.45
C ARG A 8 11.37 -5.37 -2.54
N ALA A 9 11.55 -4.68 -1.43
CA ALA A 9 12.42 -3.50 -1.36
C ALA A 9 13.09 -3.37 0.01
N ALA A 10 14.12 -2.53 0.10
CA ALA A 10 14.85 -2.28 1.34
C ALA A 10 14.15 -1.24 2.22
N THR A 11 13.44 -0.29 1.60
CA THR A 11 12.78 0.82 2.29
C THR A 11 11.28 0.90 2.01
N VAL A 12 10.56 1.63 2.88
CA VAL A 12 9.11 1.86 2.72
C VAL A 12 8.86 2.65 1.45
N VAL A 13 9.66 3.69 1.21
CA VAL A 13 9.53 4.57 0.04
C VAL A 13 9.67 3.79 -1.26
N GLU A 14 10.72 2.97 -1.38
CA GLU A 14 10.93 2.13 -2.56
C GLU A 14 9.78 1.13 -2.76
N LEU A 15 9.32 0.49 -1.68
CA LEU A 15 8.22 -0.47 -1.77
C LEU A 15 6.92 0.21 -2.20
N THR A 16 6.59 1.34 -1.56
CA THR A 16 5.41 2.14 -1.87
C THR A 16 5.44 2.57 -3.34
N HIS A 17 6.57 3.10 -3.80
CA HIS A 17 6.70 3.49 -5.21
C HIS A 17 6.51 2.29 -6.15
N ALA A 18 7.15 1.15 -5.87
CA ALA A 18 7.04 -0.04 -6.70
C ALA A 18 5.61 -0.61 -6.77
N VAL A 19 4.87 -0.63 -5.67
CA VAL A 19 3.48 -1.13 -5.67
C VAL A 19 2.53 -0.17 -6.37
N VAL A 20 2.72 1.15 -6.17
CA VAL A 20 1.88 2.16 -6.83
C VAL A 20 2.13 2.15 -8.33
N MET A 21 3.39 2.16 -8.78
CA MET A 21 3.72 2.12 -10.20
C MET A 21 3.18 0.85 -10.87
N ALA A 22 3.27 -0.31 -10.22
CA ALA A 22 2.70 -1.54 -10.77
C ALA A 22 1.16 -1.49 -10.90
N ALA A 23 0.48 -0.85 -9.94
CA ALA A 23 -0.97 -0.67 -10.00
C ALA A 23 -1.38 0.37 -11.07
N LEU A 24 -0.59 1.42 -11.26
CA LEU A 24 -0.75 2.40 -12.34
C LEU A 24 -0.52 1.77 -13.72
N ASP A 25 0.43 0.85 -13.85
CA ASP A 25 0.67 0.05 -15.06
C ASP A 25 -0.41 -1.03 -15.31
N GLY A 26 -1.47 -1.05 -14.49
CA GLY A 26 -2.66 -1.86 -14.68
C GLY A 26 -2.69 -3.17 -13.87
N ASP A 27 -1.64 -3.51 -13.12
CA ASP A 27 -1.68 -4.66 -12.21
C ASP A 27 -2.30 -4.30 -10.85
N ARG A 28 -3.62 -4.15 -10.84
CA ARG A 28 -4.43 -3.83 -9.65
C ARG A 28 -4.80 -5.06 -8.80
N ARG A 29 -4.05 -6.17 -8.89
CA ARG A 29 -4.32 -7.39 -8.12
C ARG A 29 -3.67 -7.31 -6.74
N ALA A 30 -4.28 -7.95 -5.74
CA ALA A 30 -3.66 -8.17 -4.44
C ALA A 30 -2.28 -8.83 -4.60
N ARG A 31 -1.26 -8.26 -3.95
CA ARG A 31 0.13 -8.62 -4.18
C ARG A 31 0.85 -8.89 -2.88
N ARG A 32 1.63 -9.97 -2.87
CA ARG A 32 2.56 -10.25 -1.76
C ARG A 32 3.72 -9.28 -1.83
N VAL A 33 4.04 -8.63 -0.72
CA VAL A 33 5.13 -7.67 -0.62
C VAL A 33 6.04 -7.99 0.57
N SER A 34 7.29 -7.52 0.52
CA SER A 34 8.19 -7.58 1.67
C SER A 34 9.11 -6.37 1.76
N ILE A 35 9.34 -5.92 3.00
CA ILE A 35 10.27 -4.86 3.38
C ILE A 35 11.14 -5.34 4.53
N GLY A 36 12.44 -5.46 4.28
CA GLY A 36 13.36 -6.10 5.23
C GLY A 36 12.87 -7.50 5.64
N HIS A 37 12.64 -7.72 6.93
CA HIS A 37 12.14 -8.98 7.50
C HIS A 37 10.61 -9.07 7.57
N ARG A 38 9.88 -8.03 7.16
CA ARG A 38 8.41 -7.97 7.22
C ARG A 38 7.84 -8.33 5.86
N ALA A 39 6.73 -9.07 5.87
CA ALA A 39 6.03 -9.46 4.65
C ALA A 39 4.52 -9.47 4.89
N GLY A 40 3.78 -9.13 3.85
CA GLY A 40 2.32 -9.05 3.89
C GLY A 40 1.70 -9.09 2.51
N ILE A 41 0.41 -8.83 2.46
CA ILE A 41 -0.34 -8.61 1.22
C ILE A 41 -0.83 -7.18 1.25
N VAL A 42 -0.70 -6.48 0.12
CA VAL A 42 -1.35 -5.20 -0.14
C VAL A 42 -2.31 -5.37 -1.30
N THR A 43 -3.42 -4.64 -1.25
CA THR A 43 -4.50 -4.75 -2.24
C THR A 43 -4.80 -3.35 -2.75
N PRO A 44 -4.49 -3.04 -4.01
CA PRO A 44 -4.87 -1.77 -4.61
C PRO A 44 -6.39 -1.60 -4.57
N HIS A 45 -6.86 -0.48 -4.03
CA HIS A 45 -8.27 -0.08 -4.10
C HIS A 45 -8.46 1.00 -5.16
N THR A 46 -9.72 1.22 -5.53
CA THR A 46 -10.10 2.33 -6.39
C THR A 46 -10.85 3.38 -5.60
N ASP A 47 -10.62 4.64 -5.94
CA ASP A 47 -11.41 5.76 -5.46
C ASP A 47 -12.85 5.73 -6.07
N PRO A 48 -13.74 6.66 -5.67
CA PRO A 48 -15.09 6.74 -6.23
C PRO A 48 -15.17 7.00 -7.73
N ASP A 49 -14.13 7.58 -8.33
CA ASP A 49 -14.04 7.85 -9.78
C ASP A 49 -13.53 6.63 -10.56
N GLY A 50 -13.08 5.58 -9.86
CA GLY A 50 -12.57 4.33 -10.43
C GLY A 50 -11.07 4.34 -10.70
N ASP A 51 -10.39 5.42 -10.31
CA ASP A 51 -8.94 5.55 -10.40
C ASP A 51 -8.26 4.85 -9.21
N LEU A 52 -6.95 4.66 -9.31
CA LEU A 52 -6.18 4.03 -8.23
C LEU A 52 -6.17 4.96 -7.01
N ASP A 53 -6.64 4.47 -5.85
CA ASP A 53 -6.40 5.14 -4.58
C ASP A 53 -4.95 4.86 -4.13
N ALA A 54 -4.02 5.67 -4.62
CA ALA A 54 -2.59 5.53 -4.34
C ALA A 54 -2.26 5.84 -2.88
N ASP A 55 -3.06 6.69 -2.23
CA ASP A 55 -2.89 7.05 -0.83
C ASP A 55 -3.28 5.89 0.08
N ASP A 56 -4.42 5.23 -0.17
CA ASP A 56 -4.80 3.96 0.46
C ASP A 56 -3.69 2.92 0.34
N LEU A 57 -3.18 2.69 -0.89
CA LEU A 57 -2.16 1.69 -1.12
C LEU A 57 -0.85 2.02 -0.39
N ALA A 58 -0.48 3.30 -0.30
CA ALA A 58 0.67 3.75 0.48
C ALA A 58 0.48 3.55 1.99
N ALA A 59 -0.73 3.82 2.51
CA ALA A 59 -1.07 3.58 3.91
C ALA A 59 -0.99 2.09 4.27
N GLN A 60 -1.43 1.18 3.39
CA GLN A 60 -1.27 -0.26 3.60
C GLN A 60 0.20 -0.68 3.72
N VAL A 61 1.08 -0.17 2.84
CA VAL A 61 2.52 -0.45 2.90
C VAL A 61 3.15 0.10 4.18
N TRP A 62 2.78 1.31 4.58
CA TRP A 62 3.29 1.92 5.81
C TRP A 62 2.84 1.17 7.06
N ALA A 63 1.57 0.74 7.11
CA ALA A 63 1.04 -0.06 8.21
C ALA A 63 1.75 -1.41 8.32
N LEU A 64 1.99 -2.10 7.20
CA LEU A 64 2.81 -3.31 7.16
C LEU A 64 4.22 -3.05 7.69
N ALA A 65 4.88 -1.98 7.24
CA ALA A 65 6.21 -1.62 7.68
C ALA A 65 6.28 -1.36 9.20
N ASN A 66 5.19 -0.86 9.80
CA ASN A 66 5.08 -0.58 11.23
C ASN A 66 4.43 -1.72 12.05
N ASN A 67 3.97 -2.80 11.40
CA ASN A 67 3.25 -3.92 12.03
C ASN A 67 2.01 -3.41 12.80
N LEU A 68 1.27 -2.54 12.14
CA LEU A 68 -0.01 -2.02 12.59
C LEU A 68 -1.12 -2.61 11.71
N ALA A 69 -2.25 -2.95 12.33
CA ALA A 69 -3.47 -3.31 11.64
C ALA A 69 -4.50 -2.20 11.84
N ALA A 70 -5.26 -1.87 10.80
CA ALA A 70 -6.40 -0.99 10.91
C ALA A 70 -7.45 -1.59 11.86
N ASP A 71 -8.03 -0.76 12.75
CA ASP A 71 -9.00 -1.18 13.75
C ASP A 71 -10.27 -1.80 13.13
N ASP A 72 -10.65 -1.31 11.96
CA ASP A 72 -11.82 -1.75 11.18
C ASP A 72 -11.42 -2.44 9.85
N GLY A 73 -10.13 -2.59 9.59
CA GLY A 73 -9.60 -3.10 8.32
C GLY A 73 -9.59 -2.09 7.18
N THR A 74 -9.95 -0.82 7.43
CA THR A 74 -10.04 0.21 6.41
C THR A 74 -8.76 1.03 6.32
N TYR A 75 -8.31 1.23 5.09
CA TYR A 75 -7.38 2.28 4.69
C TYR A 75 -8.16 3.10 3.64
N ALA A 76 -8.21 4.41 3.77
CA ALA A 76 -9.00 5.25 2.86
C ALA A 76 -8.33 6.60 2.72
N GLU A 77 -8.05 7.04 1.49
CA GLU A 77 -7.43 8.36 1.22
C GLU A 77 -6.14 8.56 2.05
N GLY A 78 -5.37 7.49 2.25
CA GLY A 78 -4.14 7.51 3.06
C GLY A 78 -4.36 7.56 4.57
N ILE A 79 -5.58 7.40 5.06
CA ILE A 79 -5.94 7.48 6.47
C ILE A 79 -6.34 6.10 6.99
N PHE A 80 -5.89 5.76 8.20
CA PHE A 80 -6.40 4.61 8.96
C PHE A 80 -6.29 4.84 10.48
N THR A 81 -7.04 4.06 11.26
CA THR A 81 -6.92 4.04 12.73
C THR A 81 -6.32 2.73 13.22
N SER A 82 -5.44 2.78 14.21
CA SER A 82 -4.89 1.58 14.86
C SER A 82 -4.69 1.81 16.35
N GLY A 83 -5.29 0.96 17.18
CA GLY A 83 -5.29 1.11 18.63
C GLY A 83 -5.95 2.41 19.10
N GLY A 84 -6.99 2.87 18.40
CA GLY A 84 -7.70 4.12 18.71
C GLY A 84 -6.94 5.40 18.34
N ARG A 85 -5.88 5.30 17.53
CA ARG A 85 -5.10 6.45 17.03
C ARG A 85 -5.20 6.55 15.52
N THR A 86 -5.38 7.76 15.00
CA THR A 86 -5.42 8.05 13.56
C THR A 86 -4.01 8.29 13.01
N TYR A 87 -3.73 7.72 11.83
CA TYR A 87 -2.51 7.91 11.05
C TYR A 87 -2.88 8.41 9.65
N THR A 88 -2.05 9.27 9.09
CA THR A 88 -2.23 9.84 7.74
C THR A 88 -0.92 9.68 6.97
N VAL A 89 -0.99 9.02 5.82
CA VAL A 89 0.15 8.65 4.97
C VAL A 89 -0.21 8.96 3.52
N PRO A 90 -0.07 10.22 3.07
CA PRO A 90 -0.30 10.57 1.68
C PRO A 90 0.84 10.03 0.82
N TYR A 91 0.51 9.53 -0.37
CA TYR A 91 1.47 9.20 -1.41
C TYR A 91 1.83 10.46 -2.19
N VAL A 92 3.09 10.86 -2.09
CA VAL A 92 3.65 11.89 -2.96
C VAL A 92 4.54 11.18 -3.98
N PRO A 93 4.22 11.24 -5.29
CA PRO A 93 5.08 10.67 -6.31
C PRO A 93 6.47 11.27 -6.20
N THR A 94 7.50 10.43 -6.08
CA THR A 94 8.88 10.89 -6.28
C THR A 94 9.04 11.23 -7.76
N LEU A 95 9.23 12.51 -8.09
CA LEU A 95 9.66 12.92 -9.42
C LEU A 95 10.99 12.19 -9.71
N GLY A 96 10.98 11.33 -10.72
CA GLY A 96 12.17 10.67 -11.25
C GLY A 96 13.08 11.65 -11.99
#